data_AF-A0A9X3PSA0-F1
#
_entry.id   AF-A0A9X3PSA0-F1
#
_cell.length_a   1.000
_cell.length_b   1.000
_cell.length_c   1.000
_cell.angle_alpha   90.00
_cell.angle_beta   90.00
_cell.angle_gamma   90.00
#
_symmetry.space_group_name_H-M   'P 1'
#
loop_
_entity.id
_entity.type
_entity.pdbx_description
1 polymer ?
#
loop_
_entity_poly.entity_id
_entity_poly.type
_entity_poly.pdbx_seq_one_letter_code
_entity_poly.pdbx_strand_id
1 'polypeptide(L)' 'MPDTPHEQSDSGAAALAELPDRSCTWCKVPMMKRLVGDGKFIHYTCPKCIFQHTTKRESKKE' A
#
# COMPACT_ATOMS: atom_id res chain seq x y z
N MET A 1 23.61 -29.07 -4.62
CA MET A 1 22.25 -29.03 -5.19
C MET A 1 21.72 -27.62 -4.96
N PRO A 2 21.50 -26.80 -6.00
CA PRO A 2 21.06 -25.42 -5.84
C PRO A 2 19.53 -25.37 -5.85
N ASP A 3 18.93 -25.00 -4.72
CA ASP A 3 17.66 -24.28 -4.73
C ASP A 3 17.67 -23.39 -3.49
N THR A 4 18.41 -22.29 -3.60
CA THR A 4 18.16 -21.13 -2.75
C THR A 4 16.76 -20.68 -3.16
N PRO A 5 15.72 -20.79 -2.33
CA PRO A 5 14.48 -20.11 -2.63
C PRO A 5 14.88 -18.65 -2.72
N HIS A 6 14.82 -18.12 -3.93
CA HIS A 6 14.94 -16.71 -4.17
C HIS A 6 13.76 -16.13 -3.37
N GLU A 7 14.05 -15.68 -2.13
CA GLU A 7 13.27 -14.69 -1.41
C GLU A 7 13.29 -13.47 -2.33
N GLN A 8 12.44 -13.56 -3.35
CA GLN A 8 12.10 -12.50 -4.23
C GLN A 8 11.31 -11.59 -3.33
N SER A 9 12.05 -10.72 -2.65
CA SER A 9 11.59 -9.77 -1.67
C SER A 9 10.21 -9.27 -2.07
N ASP A 10 9.21 -9.88 -1.44
CA ASP A 10 7.83 -9.41 -1.35
C ASP A 10 7.80 -8.14 -0.47
N SER A 11 8.88 -7.36 -0.46
CA SER A 11 8.94 -6.06 0.20
C SER A 11 7.89 -5.11 -0.36
N GLY A 12 7.31 -5.40 -1.54
CA GLY A 12 6.15 -4.69 -2.07
C GLY A 12 4.84 -5.08 -1.38
N ALA A 13 4.50 -6.37 -1.26
CA ALA A 13 3.21 -6.78 -0.71
C ALA A 13 3.21 -6.83 0.83
N ALA A 14 4.32 -7.21 1.46
CA ALA A 14 4.52 -7.02 2.90
C ALA A 14 4.40 -5.54 3.30
N ALA A 15 5.05 -4.64 2.54
CA ALA A 15 4.93 -3.20 2.80
C ALA A 15 3.54 -2.64 2.53
N LEU A 16 2.68 -3.30 1.75
CA LEU A 16 1.26 -2.96 1.61
C LEU A 16 0.43 -3.56 2.75
N ALA A 17 0.76 -4.77 3.21
CA ALA A 17 0.09 -5.44 4.32
C ALA A 17 0.26 -4.68 5.65
N GLU A 18 1.41 -4.02 5.84
CA GLU A 18 1.66 -3.15 6.99
C GLU A 18 0.93 -1.80 6.93
N LEU A 19 0.36 -1.43 5.78
CA LEU A 19 -0.36 -0.16 5.64
C LEU A 19 -1.80 -0.31 6.13
N PRO A 20 -2.33 0.68 6.85
CA PRO A 20 -3.69 0.64 7.33
C PRO A 20 -4.68 0.59 6.16
N ASP A 21 -5.58 -0.38 6.19
CA ASP A 21 -6.71 -0.41 5.27
C ASP A 21 -7.65 0.76 5.56
N ARG A 22 -8.01 1.49 4.50
CA ARG A 22 -8.95 2.61 4.60
C ARG A 22 -10.17 2.34 3.74
N SER A 23 -11.34 2.58 4.32
CA SER A 23 -12.60 2.61 3.60
C SER A 23 -12.87 4.01 3.04
N CYS A 24 -13.47 4.09 1.86
CA CYS A 24 -13.91 5.36 1.32
C CYS A 24 -14.98 5.99 2.23
N THR A 25 -14.83 7.27 2.55
CA THR A 25 -15.74 7.98 3.46
C THR A 25 -17.20 7.97 2.98
N TRP A 26 -17.41 8.00 1.66
CA TRP A 26 -18.76 8.05 1.07
C TRP A 26 -19.27 6.66 0.75
N CYS A 27 -18.49 5.91 -0.03
CA CYS A 27 -18.90 4.62 -0.55
C CYS A 27 -18.80 3.50 0.52
N LYS A 28 -18.08 3.72 1.65
CA LYS A 28 -17.80 2.75 2.73
C LYS A 28 -17.21 1.41 2.26
N VAL A 29 -16.64 1.38 1.07
CA VAL A 29 -15.96 0.22 0.48
C VAL A 29 -14.46 0.28 0.74
N PRO A 30 -13.77 -0.87 0.78
CA PRO A 30 -12.31 -0.90 0.85
C PRO A 30 -11.69 -0.17 -0.35
N MET A 31 -10.75 0.72 -0.07
CA MET A 31 -10.00 1.43 -1.11
C MET A 31 -8.77 0.61 -1.51
N MET A 32 -8.40 0.67 -2.79
CA MET A 32 -7.15 0.10 -3.25
C MET A 32 -6.00 0.98 -2.78
N LYS A 33 -5.06 0.40 -2.05
CA LYS A 33 -3.83 1.06 -1.59
C LYS A 33 -2.67 0.71 -2.51
N ARG A 34 -1.90 1.71 -2.90
CA ARG A 34 -0.69 1.55 -3.72
C ARG A 34 0.43 2.43 -3.19
N LEU A 35 1.61 1.84 -3.02
CA LEU A 35 2.82 2.59 -2.72
C LEU A 35 3.35 3.28 -3.97
N VAL A 36 3.65 4.56 -3.87
CA VAL A 36 4.22 5.38 -4.96
C VAL A 36 5.36 6.25 -4.42
N GLY A 37 6.19 6.77 -5.33
CA GLY A 37 7.38 7.54 -4.98
C GLY A 37 8.33 6.75 -4.09
N ASP A 38 8.74 5.56 -4.54
CA ASP A 38 9.66 4.65 -3.84
C ASP A 38 9.18 4.24 -2.44
N GLY A 39 7.87 4.09 -2.25
CA GLY A 39 7.28 3.67 -0.96
C GLY A 39 7.11 4.79 0.06
N LYS A 40 7.33 6.05 -0.33
CA LYS A 40 7.17 7.24 0.54
C LYS A 40 5.72 7.73 0.62
N PHE A 41 4.91 7.40 -0.36
CA PHE A 41 3.52 7.84 -0.45
C PHE A 41 2.62 6.63 -0.67
N ILE A 42 1.42 6.72 -0.12
CA ILE A 42 0.37 5.72 -0.23
C ILE A 42 -0.81 6.39 -0.93
N HIS A 43 -1.17 5.89 -2.10
CA HIS A 43 -2.37 6.31 -2.81
C HIS A 43 -3.50 5.33 -2.48
N TYR A 44 -4.57 5.85 -1.88
CA TYR A 44 -5.82 5.14 -1.66
C TYR A 44 -6.81 5.57 -2.73
N THR A 45 -7.27 4.63 -3.55
CA THR A 45 -8.24 4.89 -4.62
C THR A 45 -9.51 4.11 -4.38
N CYS A 46 -10.65 4.79 -4.36
CA CYS A 46 -11.93 4.11 -4.22
C CYS A 46 -12.37 3.50 -5.56
N PRO A 47 -12.71 2.20 -5.65
CA PRO A 47 -13.13 1.59 -6.91
C PRO A 47 -14.52 2.04 -7.38
N LYS A 48 -15.37 2.56 -6.47
CA LYS A 48 -16.72 3.06 -6.82
C LYS A 48 -16.72 4.50 -7.28
N CYS A 49 -16.07 5.36 -6.48
CA CYS A 49 -16.15 6.79 -6.66
C CYS A 49 -14.86 7.39 -7.25
N ILE A 50 -13.85 6.56 -7.56
CA ILE A 50 -12.54 6.91 -8.18
C ILE A 50 -11.74 7.97 -7.39
N PHE A 51 -12.22 8.35 -6.21
CA PHE A 51 -11.57 9.36 -5.38
C PHE A 51 -10.22 8.87 -4.89
N GLN A 52 -9.21 9.72 -5.03
CA GLN A 52 -7.82 9.40 -4.72
C GLN A 52 -7.36 10.21 -3.50
N HIS A 53 -6.96 9.51 -2.44
CA HIS A 53 -6.35 10.11 -1.25
C HIS A 53 -4.89 9.70 -1.19
N THR A 54 -3.99 10.68 -1.18
CA THR A 54 -2.56 10.44 -0.99
C THR A 54 -2.20 10.68 0.47
N THR A 55 -1.60 9.69 1.12
CA THR A 55 -1.04 9.82 2.47
C THR A 55 0.47 9.67 2.39
N LYS A 56 1.22 10.58 3.00
CA LYS A 56 2.65 10.37 3.20
C LYS A 56 2.85 9.25 4.21
N ARG A 57 3.64 8.24 3.84
CA ARG A 57 4.22 7.29 4.79
C ARG A 57 5.36 8.05 5.46
N GLU A 58 5.05 8.83 6.50
CA GLU A 58 6.10 9.45 7.30
C GLU A 58 6.98 8.32 7.79
N SER A 59 8.21 8.28 7.30
CA SER A 59 9.21 7.31 7.72
C SER A 59 9.53 7.65 9.17
N LYS A 60 8.77 7.10 10.12
CA LYS A 60 9.20 7.08 11.50
C LYS A 60 10.39 6.13 11.55
N LYS A 61 11.56 6.70 11.26
CA LYS A 61 12.86 6.13 11.57
C LYS A 61 12.92 6.13 13.08
N GLU A 62 12.53 5.00 13.67
CA GLU A 62 12.87 4.65 15.04
C GLU A 62 14.32 4.14 15.12
#